data_AF-A0A7S3P579-F1
#
_entry.id   AF-A0A7S3P579-F1
#
_cell.length_a   1.000
_cell.length_b   1.000
_cell.length_c   1.000
_cell.angle_alpha   90.00
_cell.angle_beta   90.00
_cell.angle_gamma   90.00
#
_symmetry.space_group_name_H-M   'P 1'
#
loop_
_entity.id
_entity.type
_entity.pdbx_description
1 polymer ?
#
loop_
_entity_poly.entity_id
_entity_poly.type
_entity_poly.pdbx_seq_one_letter_code
_entity_poly.pdbx_strand_id
1 'polypeptide(L)'
;RRRLVEKMYTSHDDFNGENLFNVKASSDGSVSLINEVAATKFLWVAASGRGTIIKIDTQTGTVKGEYRTAPAGRGHNPSRTTVDSIGNVWTGNRNEAEVREGVVYGSVVKVGLKEIGACVDRDGDQDIKTSSGVWDASTETFDALDWPNDDPSADGDGVHEAVDECILVYARTPNA
;
A
#
# COMPACT_ATOMS: atom_id res chain seq x y z
N ARG A 1 0.65 20.76 12.33
CA ARG A 1 0.45 21.01 10.88
C ARG A 1 1.73 20.62 10.16
N ARG A 2 1.87 19.36 9.71
CA ARG A 2 3.06 18.92 8.95
C ARG A 2 2.89 19.42 7.51
N ARG A 3 3.89 20.16 7.04
CA ARG A 3 3.97 20.65 5.66
C ARG A 3 4.31 19.43 4.79
N LEU A 4 3.44 19.06 3.85
CA LEU A 4 3.85 18.24 2.72
C LEU A 4 5.07 18.93 2.10
N VAL A 5 6.20 18.24 2.02
CA VAL A 5 7.30 18.74 1.19
C VAL A 5 6.86 18.50 -0.24
N GLU A 6 6.15 19.46 -0.82
CA GLU A 6 5.92 19.49 -2.25
C GLU A 6 7.29 19.66 -2.92
N LYS A 7 7.81 18.58 -3.51
CA LYS A 7 8.96 18.67 -4.40
C LYS A 7 8.48 19.37 -5.67
N MET A 8 8.96 20.59 -5.89
CA MET A 8 8.68 21.33 -7.13
C MET A 8 9.64 20.84 -8.21
N TYR A 9 9.10 20.22 -9.25
CA TYR A 9 9.84 19.77 -10.42
C TYR A 9 9.89 20.91 -11.43
N THR A 10 11.03 21.58 -11.55
CA THR A 10 11.21 22.79 -12.38
C THR A 10 12.32 22.67 -13.40
N SER A 11 13.18 21.66 -13.29
CA SER A 11 14.30 21.38 -14.18
C SER A 11 14.28 19.94 -14.67
N HIS A 12 14.98 19.68 -15.78
CA HIS A 12 15.20 18.34 -16.31
C HIS A 12 15.76 17.38 -15.25
N ASP A 13 16.71 17.86 -14.46
CA ASP A 13 17.41 17.08 -13.44
C ASP A 13 16.50 16.65 -12.31
N ASP A 14 15.40 17.37 -12.05
CA ASP A 14 14.42 17.00 -11.03
C ASP A 14 13.70 15.68 -11.37
N PHE A 15 13.67 15.29 -12.66
CA PHE A 15 13.04 14.05 -13.13
C PHE A 15 14.05 12.89 -13.27
N ASN A 16 15.34 13.15 -13.13
CA ASN A 16 16.38 12.12 -13.21
C ASN A 16 16.44 11.33 -11.91
N GLY A 17 16.21 10.00 -11.98
CA GLY A 17 16.24 9.11 -10.81
C GLY A 17 14.89 8.93 -10.10
N GLU A 18 13.80 9.46 -10.66
CA GLU A 18 12.46 9.40 -10.07
C GLU A 18 11.59 8.30 -10.71
N ASN A 19 10.55 7.85 -10.00
CA ASN A 19 9.52 6.97 -10.55
C ASN A 19 8.62 7.74 -11.52
N LEU A 20 8.99 7.77 -12.80
CA LEU A 20 8.19 8.36 -13.87
C LEU A 20 7.10 7.37 -14.33
N PHE A 21 5.83 7.70 -14.12
CA PHE A 21 4.70 6.91 -14.61
C PHE A 21 4.00 7.61 -15.78
N ASN A 22 3.93 6.94 -16.94
CA ASN A 22 3.35 7.46 -18.18
C ASN A 22 4.00 8.74 -18.76
N VAL A 23 5.14 9.14 -18.22
CA VAL A 23 5.95 10.27 -18.71
C VAL A 23 7.41 9.85 -18.83
N LYS A 24 8.17 10.57 -19.64
CA LYS A 24 9.63 10.45 -19.72
C LYS A 24 10.26 11.84 -19.78
N ALA A 25 11.41 11.99 -19.14
CA ALA A 25 12.28 13.14 -19.32
C ALA A 25 13.24 12.87 -20.49
N SER A 26 13.33 13.84 -21.39
CA SER A 26 14.23 13.80 -22.56
C SER A 26 15.49 14.62 -22.26
N SER A 27 16.63 14.25 -22.84
CA SER A 27 17.91 14.95 -22.63
C SER A 27 17.94 16.42 -23.07
N ASP A 28 16.93 16.87 -23.81
CA ASP A 28 16.72 18.28 -24.18
C ASP A 28 15.95 19.08 -23.10
N GLY A 29 15.63 18.44 -21.97
CA GLY A 29 14.90 19.03 -20.87
C GLY A 29 13.37 19.00 -20.99
N SER A 30 12.83 18.42 -22.06
CA SER A 30 11.39 18.24 -22.20
C SER A 30 10.86 17.06 -21.38
N VAL A 31 9.61 17.17 -20.91
CA VAL A 31 8.83 16.05 -20.38
C VAL A 31 7.77 15.70 -21.40
N SER A 32 7.69 14.43 -21.79
CA SER A 32 6.74 13.95 -22.80
C SER A 32 5.97 12.73 -22.31
N LEU A 33 4.75 12.56 -22.82
CA LEU A 33 3.99 11.33 -22.63
C LEU A 33 4.72 10.18 -23.35
N ILE A 34 4.72 8.99 -22.74
CA ILE A 34 5.17 7.79 -23.43
C ILE A 34 4.08 7.30 -24.40
N ASN A 35 4.49 6.70 -25.52
CA ASN A 35 3.57 6.26 -26.58
C ASN A 35 2.83 4.95 -26.27
N GLU A 36 3.03 4.39 -25.08
CA GLU A 36 2.29 3.26 -24.55
C GLU A 36 1.89 3.60 -23.12
N VAL A 37 0.58 3.73 -22.86
CA VAL A 37 0.11 3.89 -21.48
C VAL A 37 0.48 2.63 -20.72
N ALA A 38 1.40 2.75 -19.77
CA ALA A 38 1.67 1.73 -18.79
C ALA A 38 0.41 1.57 -17.94
N ALA A 39 -0.38 0.52 -18.25
CA ALA A 39 -1.38 0.02 -17.32
C ALA A 39 -0.66 -0.80 -16.25
N THR A 40 -1.12 -0.72 -15.00
CA THR A 40 -0.57 -1.54 -13.92
C THR A 40 -0.99 -2.99 -14.16
N LYS A 41 -0.03 -3.89 -14.35
CA LYS A 41 -0.27 -5.31 -14.69
C LYS A 41 -0.31 -6.18 -13.44
N PHE A 42 -1.02 -5.70 -12.41
CA PHE A 42 -1.09 -6.36 -11.13
C PHE A 42 -2.53 -6.75 -10.77
N LEU A 43 -2.68 -7.99 -10.33
CA LEU A 43 -3.88 -8.50 -9.69
C LEU A 43 -3.67 -8.46 -8.18
N TRP A 44 -4.73 -8.11 -7.45
CA TRP A 44 -4.77 -8.13 -6.00
C TRP A 44 -5.80 -9.12 -5.50
N VAL A 45 -5.37 -10.09 -4.68
CA VAL A 45 -6.22 -11.17 -4.16
C VAL A 45 -6.29 -11.09 -2.65
N ALA A 46 -7.50 -11.02 -2.10
CA ALA A 46 -7.69 -11.13 -0.66
C ALA A 46 -7.45 -12.56 -0.17
N ALA A 47 -6.53 -12.72 0.77
CA ALA A 47 -6.30 -13.97 1.48
C ALA A 47 -6.95 -13.89 2.86
N SER A 48 -8.29 -13.99 2.88
CA SER A 48 -9.12 -13.71 4.08
C SER A 48 -8.66 -14.46 5.33
N GLY A 49 -8.27 -15.74 5.17
CA GLY A 49 -7.80 -16.58 6.27
C GLY A 49 -6.48 -16.14 6.89
N ARG A 50 -5.63 -15.45 6.12
CA ARG A 50 -4.34 -14.91 6.58
C ARG A 50 -4.40 -13.45 7.01
N GLY A 51 -5.50 -12.75 6.76
CA GLY A 51 -5.60 -11.32 7.09
C GLY A 51 -4.78 -10.41 6.17
N THR A 52 -4.50 -10.87 4.95
CA THR A 52 -3.60 -10.21 4.01
C THR A 52 -4.22 -10.03 2.62
N ILE A 53 -3.56 -9.25 1.77
CA ILE A 53 -3.78 -9.20 0.33
C ILE A 53 -2.50 -9.55 -0.42
N ILE A 54 -2.63 -10.28 -1.52
CA ILE A 54 -1.52 -10.77 -2.33
C ILE A 54 -1.49 -10.00 -3.64
N LYS A 55 -0.34 -9.45 -3.98
CA LYS A 55 -0.07 -8.81 -5.28
C LYS A 55 0.54 -9.82 -6.23
N ILE A 56 -0.01 -9.93 -7.43
CA ILE A 56 0.41 -10.89 -8.45
C ILE A 56 0.66 -10.15 -9.76
N ASP A 57 1.82 -10.39 -10.36
CA ASP A 57 2.11 -9.96 -11.73
C ASP A 57 1.27 -10.79 -12.71
N THR A 58 0.39 -10.13 -13.46
CA THR A 58 -0.54 -10.83 -14.35
C THR A 58 0.12 -11.37 -15.62
N GLN A 59 1.34 -10.93 -15.95
CA GLN A 59 2.07 -11.43 -17.11
C GLN A 59 2.81 -12.73 -16.78
N THR A 60 3.41 -12.81 -15.60
CA THR A 60 4.24 -13.95 -15.19
C THR A 60 3.53 -14.91 -14.23
N GLY A 61 2.44 -14.47 -13.59
CA GLY A 61 1.78 -15.20 -12.51
C GLY A 61 2.57 -15.17 -11.19
N THR A 62 3.66 -14.42 -11.12
CA THR A 62 4.53 -14.38 -9.93
C THR A 62 3.91 -13.53 -8.84
N VAL A 63 3.90 -14.03 -7.61
CA VAL A 63 3.57 -13.24 -6.42
C VAL A 63 4.66 -12.20 -6.20
N LYS A 64 4.28 -10.94 -6.05
CA LYS A 64 5.20 -9.80 -5.86
C LYS A 64 5.26 -9.31 -4.42
N GLY A 65 4.27 -9.66 -3.61
CA GLY A 65 4.22 -9.34 -2.18
C GLY A 65 2.90 -9.76 -1.56
N GLU A 66 2.92 -9.92 -0.24
CA GLU A 66 1.73 -10.13 0.58
C GLU A 66 1.70 -9.09 1.71
N TYR A 67 0.57 -8.41 1.86
CA TYR A 67 0.46 -7.21 2.69
C TYR A 67 -0.58 -7.42 3.77
N ARG A 68 -0.24 -7.11 5.02
CA ARG A 68 -1.19 -7.10 6.14
C ARG A 68 -2.30 -6.08 5.88
N THR A 69 -3.52 -6.44 6.25
CA THR A 69 -4.70 -5.58 6.02
C THR A 69 -5.18 -4.86 7.28
N ALA A 70 -4.61 -5.18 8.43
CA ALA A 70 -4.87 -4.51 9.69
C ALA A 70 -3.62 -4.62 10.60
N PRO A 71 -3.46 -3.70 11.57
CA PRO A 71 -2.47 -3.82 12.64
C PRO A 71 -2.66 -5.09 13.48
N ALA A 72 -1.60 -5.50 14.19
CA ALA A 72 -1.65 -6.64 15.09
C ALA A 72 -2.77 -6.50 16.14
N GLY A 73 -3.46 -7.60 16.42
CA GLY A 73 -4.58 -7.62 17.38
C GLY A 73 -5.88 -6.95 16.90
N ARG A 74 -5.90 -6.36 15.70
CA ARG A 74 -7.11 -5.83 15.08
C ARG A 74 -7.82 -6.88 14.23
N GLY A 75 -9.13 -6.70 14.07
CA GLY A 75 -9.94 -7.63 13.32
C GLY A 75 -9.68 -7.53 11.82
N HIS A 76 -9.18 -8.61 11.23
CA HIS A 76 -8.96 -8.72 9.80
C HIS A 76 -9.87 -9.77 9.20
N ASN A 77 -10.38 -9.51 8.01
CA ASN A 77 -10.97 -10.52 7.16
C ASN A 77 -11.20 -9.88 5.78
N PRO A 78 -10.12 -9.71 4.99
CA PRO A 78 -10.20 -9.00 3.73
C PRO A 78 -11.06 -9.80 2.75
N SER A 79 -11.89 -9.13 1.95
CA SER A 79 -12.67 -9.82 0.91
C SER A 79 -12.96 -8.94 -0.31
N ARG A 80 -13.44 -7.72 -0.09
CA ARG A 80 -13.75 -6.75 -1.15
C ARG A 80 -12.50 -5.95 -1.46
N THR A 81 -11.82 -6.31 -2.55
CA THR A 81 -10.67 -5.58 -3.08
C THR A 81 -11.11 -4.73 -4.28
N THR A 82 -10.56 -3.53 -4.39
CA THR A 82 -10.70 -2.67 -5.58
C THR A 82 -9.39 -1.92 -5.78
N VAL A 83 -9.20 -1.32 -6.96
CA VAL A 83 -8.02 -0.50 -7.25
C VAL A 83 -8.44 0.92 -7.62
N ASP A 84 -7.66 1.91 -7.21
CA ASP A 84 -7.83 3.29 -7.68
C ASP A 84 -7.26 3.47 -9.10
N SER A 85 -7.43 4.67 -9.67
CA SER A 85 -7.05 4.96 -11.06
C SER A 85 -5.56 4.81 -11.38
N ILE A 86 -4.71 4.68 -10.36
CA ILE A 86 -3.27 4.49 -10.49
C ILE A 86 -2.83 3.10 -9.99
N GLY A 87 -3.77 2.22 -9.64
CA GLY A 87 -3.49 0.82 -9.32
C GLY A 87 -3.15 0.54 -7.85
N ASN A 88 -3.31 1.51 -6.94
CA ASN A 88 -3.26 1.21 -5.51
C ASN A 88 -4.48 0.39 -5.12
N VAL A 89 -4.31 -0.59 -4.24
CA VAL A 89 -5.41 -1.45 -3.80
C VAL A 89 -6.07 -0.89 -2.55
N TRP A 90 -7.39 -0.98 -2.51
CA TRP A 90 -8.22 -0.73 -1.36
C TRP A 90 -8.94 -2.01 -0.96
N THR A 91 -8.90 -2.36 0.31
CA THR A 91 -9.49 -3.60 0.82
C THR A 91 -10.27 -3.37 2.10
N GLY A 92 -11.50 -3.88 2.16
CA GLY A 92 -12.30 -3.89 3.38
C GLY A 92 -12.13 -5.17 4.20
N ASN A 93 -11.93 -5.00 5.51
CA ASN A 93 -11.96 -6.05 6.54
C ASN A 93 -13.31 -6.07 7.24
N ARG A 94 -13.96 -7.24 7.28
CA ARG A 94 -15.27 -7.41 7.92
C ARG A 94 -15.25 -7.85 9.38
N ASN A 95 -14.10 -8.25 9.90
CA ASN A 95 -13.98 -8.79 11.27
C ASN A 95 -13.40 -7.78 12.27
N GLU A 96 -13.14 -6.53 11.87
CA GLU A 96 -13.07 -5.47 12.88
C GLU A 96 -14.41 -5.52 13.62
N ALA A 97 -14.38 -5.61 14.94
CA ALA A 97 -15.58 -5.92 15.71
C ALA A 97 -15.69 -5.06 16.98
N GLU A 98 -14.83 -4.05 17.09
CA GLU A 98 -14.91 -3.10 18.19
C GLU A 98 -16.27 -2.38 18.13
N VAL A 99 -16.95 -2.35 19.28
CA VAL A 99 -18.21 -1.63 19.45
C VAL A 99 -17.92 -0.32 20.18
N ARG A 100 -18.31 0.80 19.58
CA ARG A 100 -18.16 2.13 20.21
C ARG A 100 -19.45 2.88 20.13
N GLU A 101 -19.91 3.36 21.28
CA GLU A 101 -21.16 4.11 21.39
C GLU A 101 -22.35 3.35 20.74
N GLY A 102 -22.32 2.02 20.80
CA GLY A 102 -23.34 1.14 20.19
C GLY A 102 -23.16 0.83 18.71
N VAL A 103 -22.09 1.30 18.07
CA VAL A 103 -21.78 1.07 16.65
C VAL A 103 -20.70 0.00 16.52
N VAL A 104 -20.98 -1.06 15.75
CA VAL A 104 -19.97 -2.05 15.35
C VAL A 104 -19.17 -1.47 14.19
N TYR A 105 -17.86 -1.65 14.19
CA TYR A 105 -17.00 -1.14 13.11
C TYR A 105 -16.64 -2.24 12.10
N GLY A 106 -16.20 -1.81 10.92
CA GLY A 106 -15.36 -2.53 9.97
C GLY A 106 -14.03 -1.77 9.84
N SER A 107 -13.13 -2.20 8.96
CA SER A 107 -11.98 -1.38 8.58
C SER A 107 -11.65 -1.46 7.09
N VAL A 108 -10.96 -0.44 6.60
CA VAL A 108 -10.48 -0.34 5.22
C VAL A 108 -8.99 -0.06 5.25
N VAL A 109 -8.23 -0.72 4.39
CA VAL A 109 -6.81 -0.46 4.15
C VAL A 109 -6.58 0.00 2.71
N LYS A 110 -5.60 0.89 2.50
CA LYS A 110 -5.00 1.20 1.20
C LYS A 110 -3.56 0.73 1.17
N VAL A 111 -3.18 -0.04 0.16
CA VAL A 111 -1.78 -0.37 -0.14
C VAL A 111 -1.38 0.26 -1.47
N GLY A 112 -0.31 1.05 -1.43
CA GLY A 112 0.31 1.76 -2.54
C GLY A 112 1.04 0.83 -3.49
N LEU A 113 1.09 1.23 -4.75
CA LEU A 113 1.84 0.51 -5.78
C LEU A 113 3.27 1.09 -5.92
N LYS A 114 4.28 0.33 -5.44
CA LYS A 114 5.70 0.74 -5.46
C LYS A 114 6.21 1.11 -6.85
N GLU A 115 5.79 0.38 -7.89
CA GLU A 115 6.27 0.53 -9.27
C GLU A 115 5.89 1.86 -9.92
N ILE A 116 4.97 2.61 -9.31
CA ILE A 116 4.58 3.94 -9.77
C ILE A 116 4.92 5.04 -8.77
N GLY A 117 5.71 4.72 -7.73
CA GLY A 117 6.10 5.68 -6.70
C GLY A 117 4.98 6.10 -5.75
N ALA A 118 3.95 5.28 -5.55
CA ALA A 118 2.83 5.63 -4.67
C ALA A 118 3.11 5.43 -3.16
N CYS A 119 4.17 4.71 -2.82
CA CYS A 119 4.55 4.43 -1.42
C CYS A 119 5.23 5.65 -0.77
N VAL A 120 5.26 5.69 0.55
CA VAL A 120 5.82 6.81 1.32
C VAL A 120 6.99 6.31 2.15
N ASP A 121 8.20 6.75 1.81
CA ASP A 121 9.38 6.59 2.66
C ASP A 121 9.11 7.30 4.00
N ARG A 122 8.81 6.49 5.02
CA ARG A 122 8.27 6.93 6.30
C ARG A 122 9.37 7.09 7.32
N ASP A 123 10.43 6.29 7.24
CA ASP A 123 11.58 6.37 8.14
C ASP A 123 12.70 7.30 7.63
N GLY A 124 12.64 7.70 6.36
CA GLY A 124 13.52 8.69 5.74
C GLY A 124 14.89 8.14 5.36
N ASP A 125 15.01 6.82 5.17
CA ASP A 125 16.27 6.16 4.81
C ASP A 125 16.56 6.16 3.29
N GLN A 126 15.65 6.73 2.48
CA GLN A 126 15.68 6.81 1.02
C GLN A 126 15.39 5.49 0.28
N ASP A 127 14.99 4.43 0.98
CA ASP A 127 14.66 3.13 0.42
C ASP A 127 13.23 2.70 0.81
N ILE A 128 12.34 2.55 -0.18
CA ILE A 128 10.98 2.07 0.10
C ILE A 128 11.01 0.63 0.61
N LYS A 129 10.76 0.46 1.91
CA LYS A 129 10.63 -0.80 2.61
C LYS A 129 9.21 -1.35 2.48
N THR A 130 9.07 -2.46 1.76
CA THR A 130 7.75 -3.04 1.49
C THR A 130 7.81 -4.55 1.35
N SER A 131 6.69 -5.22 1.63
CA SER A 131 6.57 -6.68 1.57
C SER A 131 6.88 -7.23 0.18
N SER A 132 7.46 -8.43 0.12
CA SER A 132 8.06 -9.00 -1.10
C SER A 132 7.61 -10.44 -1.42
N GLY A 133 7.83 -10.90 -2.65
CA GLY A 133 7.13 -12.06 -3.22
C GLY A 133 7.62 -13.47 -2.91
N VAL A 134 8.38 -13.71 -1.84
CA VAL A 134 8.96 -15.04 -1.57
C VAL A 134 8.19 -15.75 -0.47
N TRP A 135 7.55 -16.88 -0.79
CA TRP A 135 6.89 -17.73 0.21
C TRP A 135 7.93 -18.22 1.22
N ASP A 136 7.72 -17.89 2.48
CA ASP A 136 8.49 -18.37 3.61
C ASP A 136 7.64 -19.36 4.40
N ALA A 137 8.03 -20.64 4.34
CA ALA A 137 7.34 -21.71 5.05
C ALA A 137 7.51 -21.64 6.57
N SER A 138 8.49 -20.90 7.09
CA SER A 138 8.71 -20.74 8.53
C SER A 138 7.75 -19.73 9.16
N THR A 139 7.28 -18.77 8.36
CA THR A 139 6.34 -17.71 8.76
C THR A 139 4.96 -17.88 8.12
N GLU A 140 4.81 -18.84 7.20
CA GLU A 140 3.59 -19.12 6.42
C GLU A 140 3.05 -17.90 5.66
N THR A 141 3.94 -17.04 5.17
CA THR A 141 3.62 -15.80 4.44
C THR A 141 4.61 -15.54 3.31
N PHE A 142 4.25 -14.69 2.33
CA PHE A 142 5.22 -14.13 1.38
C PHE A 142 5.93 -12.91 1.97
N ASP A 143 6.81 -13.11 2.96
CA ASP A 143 7.63 -12.03 3.56
C ASP A 143 6.81 -10.75 3.86
N ALA A 144 5.66 -10.93 4.50
CA ALA A 144 4.80 -9.83 4.86
C ALA A 144 5.47 -9.07 6.00
N LEU A 145 5.73 -7.77 5.80
CA LEU A 145 6.33 -6.92 6.81
C LEU A 145 5.36 -6.65 7.95
N ASP A 146 5.89 -6.62 9.17
CA ASP A 146 5.11 -6.50 10.39
C ASP A 146 4.30 -5.21 10.42
N TRP A 147 3.15 -5.31 11.07
CA TRP A 147 2.31 -4.16 11.39
C TRP A 147 1.97 -4.22 12.88
N PRO A 148 2.87 -3.73 13.75
CA PRO A 148 2.60 -3.56 15.17
C PRO A 148 1.35 -2.71 15.43
N ASN A 149 0.89 -2.78 16.67
CA ASN A 149 -0.22 -2.00 17.20
C ASN A 149 0.18 -1.59 18.62
N ASP A 150 1.28 -0.85 18.72
CA ASP A 150 1.99 -0.52 19.96
C ASP A 150 1.22 0.53 20.78
N ASP A 151 0.43 1.39 20.12
CA ASP A 151 -0.61 2.20 20.76
C ASP A 151 -2.02 1.80 20.28
N PRO A 152 -2.59 0.71 20.83
CA PRO A 152 -3.91 0.24 20.44
C PRO A 152 -5.03 1.18 20.91
N SER A 153 -4.73 2.12 21.82
CA SER A 153 -5.66 3.11 22.36
C SER A 153 -5.75 4.35 21.47
N ALA A 154 -4.72 4.62 20.67
CA ALA A 154 -4.76 5.65 19.65
C ALA A 154 -5.75 5.21 18.57
N ASP A 155 -6.82 5.98 18.45
CA ASP A 155 -7.86 5.75 17.45
C ASP A 155 -7.45 5.99 16.00
N GLY A 156 -6.14 6.15 15.80
CA GLY A 156 -5.51 6.57 14.57
C GLY A 156 -5.58 5.53 13.46
N ASP A 157 -4.96 5.93 12.36
CA ASP A 157 -4.86 5.13 11.16
C ASP A 157 -3.93 3.92 11.31
N GLY A 158 -3.18 3.77 12.41
CA GLY A 158 -2.21 2.69 12.63
C GLY A 158 -1.07 2.62 11.61
N VAL A 159 -1.14 3.40 10.52
CA VAL A 159 -0.22 3.35 9.37
C VAL A 159 1.18 3.75 9.78
N HIS A 160 1.31 4.65 10.75
CA HIS A 160 2.58 5.13 11.25
C HIS A 160 3.42 4.04 11.94
N GLU A 161 2.79 2.96 12.39
CA GLU A 161 3.47 1.81 13.03
C GLU A 161 3.78 0.70 12.02
N ALA A 162 3.16 0.71 10.83
CA ALA A 162 3.42 -0.32 9.82
C ALA A 162 4.88 -0.28 9.37
N VAL A 163 5.56 -1.44 9.40
CA VAL A 163 6.91 -1.56 8.83
C VAL A 163 6.86 -1.47 7.30
N ASP A 164 5.72 -1.81 6.70
CA ASP A 164 5.49 -1.63 5.26
C ASP A 164 5.13 -0.18 4.91
N GLU A 165 5.98 0.46 4.11
CA GLU A 165 5.87 1.84 3.65
C GLU A 165 4.90 2.03 2.49
N CYS A 166 4.45 0.93 1.89
CA CYS A 166 3.36 0.93 0.94
C CYS A 166 2.00 0.82 1.61
N ILE A 167 1.90 0.63 2.93
CA ILE A 167 0.62 0.78 3.64
C ILE A 167 0.36 2.28 3.83
N LEU A 168 -0.70 2.79 3.20
CA LEU A 168 -0.95 4.23 3.05
C LEU A 168 -2.13 4.73 3.89
N VAL A 169 -3.13 3.89 4.08
CA VAL A 169 -4.34 4.22 4.84
C VAL A 169 -4.77 2.99 5.61
N TYR A 170 -5.14 3.17 6.86
CA TYR A 170 -6.07 2.27 7.53
C TYR A 170 -7.08 3.12 8.29
N ALA A 171 -8.35 2.77 8.12
CA ALA A 171 -9.45 3.52 8.69
C ALA A 171 -10.49 2.54 9.20
N ARG A 172 -10.87 2.71 10.46
CA ARG A 172 -12.06 2.02 10.99
C ARG A 172 -13.28 2.78 10.52
N THR A 173 -14.22 2.05 9.95
CA THR A 173 -15.46 2.60 9.41
C THR A 173 -16.62 2.04 10.22
N PRO A 174 -17.58 2.85 10.68
CA PRO A 174 -18.85 2.33 11.18
C PRO A 174 -19.41 1.29 10.21
N ASN A 175 -19.81 0.12 10.69
CA ASN A 175 -20.63 -0.77 9.87
C ASN A 175 -21.90 -0.02 9.52
N ALA A 176 -22.25 -0.06 8.22
CA ALA A 176 -23.51 0.50 7.74
C ALA A 176 -24.71 -0.32 8.24
#